data_AF-A0A497D167-F1
#
_entry.id   AF-A0A497D167-F1
#
_cell.length_a   1.000
_cell.length_b   1.000
_cell.length_c   1.000
_cell.angle_alpha   90.00
_cell.angle_beta   90.00
_cell.angle_gamma   90.00
#
_symmetry.space_group_name_H-M   'P 1'
#
loop_
_entity.id
_entity.type
_entity.pdbx_description
1 polymer ?
#
loop_
_entity_poly.entity_id
_entity_poly.type
_entity_poly.pdbx_seq_one_letter_code
_entity_poly.pdbx_strand_id
1 'polypeptide(L)'
;MEEKLKSFERLLNIMDDLRSGCPWDKVQTLDSLRHLTIEEVYELSDAILEKDLNEIKNELGDLMLHIVFYAKIGSEKGAFDIK
;
A
#
# COMPACT_ATOMS: atom_id res chain seq x y z
N MET A 1 18.71 -10.33 1.75
CA MET A 1 17.79 -10.45 0.59
C MET A 1 16.62 -11.37 0.94
N GLU A 2 16.90 -12.59 1.38
CA GLU A 2 15.87 -13.57 1.78
C GLU A 2 14.87 -13.02 2.82
N GLU A 3 15.35 -12.37 3.87
CA GLU A 3 14.47 -11.75 4.89
C GLU A 3 13.54 -10.67 4.30
N LYS A 4 14.07 -9.82 3.40
CA LYS A 4 13.26 -8.77 2.75
C LYS A 4 12.18 -9.36 1.86
N LEU A 5 12.50 -10.45 1.15
CA LEU A 5 11.53 -11.18 0.34
C LEU A 5 10.43 -11.80 1.20
N LYS A 6 10.78 -12.42 2.34
CA LYS A 6 9.79 -12.95 3.30
C LYS A 6 8.89 -11.85 3.87
N SER A 7 9.45 -10.68 4.19
CA SER A 7 8.67 -9.53 4.66
C SER A 7 7.73 -9.00 3.59
N PHE A 8 8.17 -8.96 2.33
CA PHE A 8 7.32 -8.53 1.21
C PHE A 8 6.22 -9.56 0.91
N GLU A 9 6.54 -10.86 0.92
CA GLU A 9 5.55 -11.93 0.81
C GLU A 9 4.48 -11.82 1.90
N ARG A 10 4.89 -11.56 3.15
CA ARG A 10 3.95 -11.32 4.25
C ARG A 10 3.03 -10.13 3.97
N LEU A 11 3.53 -9.03 3.39
CA LEU A 11 2.70 -7.88 3.01
C LEU A 11 1.66 -8.26 1.95
N LEU A 12 2.05 -9.02 0.92
CA LEU A 12 1.12 -9.50 -0.10
C LEU A 12 0.01 -10.37 0.50
N ASN A 13 0.37 -11.28 1.41
CA ASN A 13 -0.61 -12.13 2.11
C ASN A 13 -1.56 -11.30 3.00
N ILE A 14 -1.04 -10.29 3.71
CA ILE A 14 -1.88 -9.38 4.51
C ILE A 14 -2.87 -8.63 3.61
N MET A 15 -2.45 -8.19 2.43
CA MET A 15 -3.36 -7.54 1.49
C MET A 15 -4.48 -8.49 1.04
N ASP A 16 -4.17 -9.75 0.77
CA ASP A 16 -5.19 -10.75 0.42
C ASP A 16 -6.18 -10.98 1.57
N ASP A 17 -5.70 -11.06 2.80
CA ASP A 17 -6.53 -11.21 4.00
C ASP A 17 -7.43 -9.98 4.21
N LEU A 18 -6.89 -8.77 4.07
CA LEU A 18 -7.65 -7.51 4.19
C LEU A 18 -8.70 -7.41 3.09
N ARG A 19 -8.30 -7.58 1.83
CA ARG A 19 -9.18 -7.50 0.66
C ARG A 19 -10.31 -8.52 0.70
N SER A 20 -10.11 -9.68 1.35
CA SER A 20 -11.13 -10.73 1.50
C SER A 20 -11.89 -10.70 2.83
N GLY A 21 -11.37 -10.07 3.87
CA GLY A 21 -11.91 -10.09 5.23
C GLY A 21 -12.55 -8.77 5.69
N CYS A 22 -12.00 -7.63 5.29
CA CYS A 22 -12.40 -6.31 5.77
C CYS A 22 -13.46 -5.66 4.85
N PRO A 23 -14.62 -5.21 5.37
CA PRO A 23 -15.64 -4.55 4.57
C PRO A 23 -15.18 -3.27 3.86
N TRP A 24 -14.31 -2.49 4.51
CA TRP A 24 -13.79 -1.26 3.92
C TRP A 24 -12.83 -1.57 2.77
N ASP A 25 -11.92 -2.53 2.95
CA ASP A 25 -10.95 -2.91 1.92
C ASP A 25 -11.63 -3.53 0.70
N LYS A 26 -12.68 -4.34 0.90
CA LYS A 26 -13.44 -4.98 -0.19
C LYS A 26 -14.02 -4.00 -1.20
N VAL A 27 -14.52 -2.86 -0.72
CA VAL A 27 -15.24 -1.89 -1.57
C VAL A 27 -14.30 -0.90 -2.25
N GLN A 28 -13.01 -0.89 -1.92
CA GLN A 28 -12.05 0.02 -2.53
C GLN A 28 -11.90 -0.23 -4.03
N THR A 29 -11.76 0.86 -4.76
CA THR A 29 -11.50 0.92 -6.21
C THR A 29 -10.20 1.71 -6.46
N LEU A 30 -9.74 1.72 -7.71
CA LEU A 30 -8.59 2.58 -8.09
C LEU A 30 -8.90 4.06 -7.80
N ASP A 31 -10.14 4.49 -8.04
CA ASP A 31 -10.57 5.87 -7.84
C ASP A 31 -10.69 6.23 -6.35
N SER A 32 -11.20 5.32 -5.51
CA SER A 32 -11.32 5.59 -4.08
C SER A 32 -9.96 5.61 -3.39
N LEU A 33 -9.02 4.77 -3.80
CA LEU A 33 -7.66 4.80 -3.23
C LEU A 33 -6.85 6.02 -3.69
N ARG A 34 -7.15 6.57 -4.88
CA ARG A 34 -6.35 7.65 -5.49
C ARG A 34 -6.14 8.86 -4.59
N HIS A 35 -7.20 9.34 -3.93
CA HIS A 35 -7.09 10.54 -3.09
C HIS A 35 -6.31 10.24 -1.80
N LEU A 36 -6.56 9.07 -1.18
CA LEU A 36 -5.81 8.61 -0.01
C LEU A 36 -4.32 8.51 -0.32
N THR A 37 -3.95 7.90 -1.46
CA THR A 37 -2.55 7.85 -1.88
C THR A 37 -1.92 9.22 -2.05
N ILE A 38 -2.67 10.24 -2.48
CA ILE A 38 -2.14 11.61 -2.59
C ILE A 38 -1.90 12.20 -1.20
N GLU A 39 -2.78 11.93 -0.23
CA GLU A 39 -2.63 12.37 1.16
C GLU A 39 -1.34 11.80 1.77
N GLU A 40 -1.10 10.49 1.68
CA GLU A 40 0.14 9.86 2.20
C GLU A 40 1.42 10.43 1.53
N VAL A 41 1.34 10.84 0.25
CA VAL A 41 2.49 11.47 -0.43
C VAL A 41 2.77 12.86 0.14
N TYR A 42 1.73 13.60 0.53
CA TYR A 42 1.90 14.88 1.21
C TYR A 42 2.46 14.67 2.62
N GLU A 43 1.96 13.70 3.36
CA GLU A 43 2.47 13.35 4.71
C GLU A 43 3.95 12.92 4.64
N LEU A 44 4.33 12.09 3.66
CA LEU A 44 5.73 11.75 3.41
C LEU A 44 6.56 12.99 3.10
N SER A 45 6.05 13.89 2.26
CA SER A 45 6.75 15.13 1.90
C SER A 45 7.01 16.00 3.14
N ASP A 46 6.01 16.16 3.99
CA ASP A 46 6.12 16.95 5.23
C ASP A 46 7.10 16.31 6.20
N ALA A 47 7.03 14.99 6.41
CA ALA A 47 7.99 14.25 7.23
C ALA A 47 9.44 14.42 6.75
N ILE A 48 9.68 14.46 5.42
CA ILE A 48 11.00 14.74 4.84
C ILE A 48 11.47 16.16 5.16
N LEU A 49 10.59 17.17 5.04
CA LEU A 49 10.92 18.56 5.33
C LEU A 49 11.26 18.76 6.81
N GLU A 50 10.54 18.07 7.69
CA GLU A 50 10.76 18.08 9.14
C GLU A 50 11.95 17.22 9.59
N LYS A 51 12.48 16.39 8.68
CA LYS A 51 13.53 15.39 8.94
C LYS A 51 13.12 14.38 10.01
N ASP A 52 11.83 14.07 10.11
CA ASP A 52 11.33 13.04 11.00
C ASP A 52 11.53 11.66 10.37
N LEU A 53 12.62 11.00 10.76
CA LEU A 53 12.94 9.66 10.24
C LEU A 53 11.93 8.58 10.64
N ASN A 54 11.19 8.76 11.74
CA ASN A 54 10.18 7.80 12.15
C ASN A 54 8.94 7.95 11.27
N GLU A 55 8.51 9.19 11.03
CA GLU A 55 7.34 9.42 10.19
C GLU A 55 7.62 9.08 8.73
N ILE A 56 8.79 9.43 8.19
CA ILE A 56 9.22 8.97 6.86
C ILE A 56 9.09 7.44 6.73
N LYS A 57 9.45 6.68 7.77
CA LYS A 57 9.34 5.22 7.75
C LYS A 57 7.88 4.75 7.76
N ASN A 58 6.99 5.44 8.49
CA ASN A 58 5.57 5.12 8.55
C ASN A 58 4.92 5.35 7.18
N GLU A 59 5.09 6.55 6.63
CA GLU A 59 4.50 6.95 5.34
C GLU A 59 5.00 6.11 4.16
N LEU A 60 6.27 5.70 4.18
CA LEU A 60 6.79 4.74 3.20
C LEU A 60 6.10 3.36 3.30
N GLY A 61 5.68 2.97 4.49
CA GLY A 61 4.87 1.78 4.72
C GLY A 61 3.47 1.91 4.13
N ASP A 62 2.80 3.04 4.35
CA ASP A 62 1.45 3.29 3.87
C ASP A 62 1.42 3.41 2.34
N LEU A 63 2.40 4.09 1.73
CA LEU A 63 2.56 4.11 0.28
C LEU A 63 2.82 2.71 -0.30
N MET A 64 3.63 1.88 0.37
CA MET A 64 3.86 0.50 -0.06
C MET A 64 2.57 -0.32 -0.02
N LEU A 65 1.76 -0.14 1.04
CA LEU A 65 0.45 -0.77 1.17
C LEU A 65 -0.46 -0.36 0.01
N HIS A 66 -0.54 0.93 -0.32
CA HIS A 66 -1.31 1.44 -1.45
C HIS A 66 -0.86 0.85 -2.80
N ILE A 67 0.44 0.75 -3.06
CA ILE A 67 0.97 0.13 -4.30
C ILE A 67 0.52 -1.33 -4.42
N VAL A 68 0.67 -2.11 -3.34
CA VAL A 68 0.23 -3.51 -3.30
C VAL A 68 -1.30 -3.61 -3.47
N PHE A 69 -2.06 -2.67 -2.91
CA PHE A 69 -3.51 -2.61 -3.06
C PHE A 69 -3.90 -2.38 -4.53
N TYR A 70 -3.29 -1.41 -5.21
CA TYR A 70 -3.53 -1.18 -6.64
C TYR A 70 -3.23 -2.41 -7.48
N ALA A 71 -2.11 -3.09 -7.20
CA ALA A 71 -1.75 -4.33 -7.90
C ALA A 71 -2.78 -5.44 -7.65
N LYS A 72 -3.28 -5.58 -6.42
CA LYS A 72 -4.35 -6.53 -6.08
C LYS A 72 -5.62 -6.27 -6.88
N ILE A 73 -6.08 -5.02 -6.95
CA ILE A 73 -7.26 -4.62 -7.73
C ILE A 73 -7.01 -4.83 -9.24
N GLY A 74 -5.81 -4.53 -9.73
CA GLY A 74 -5.41 -4.81 -11.11
C GLY A 74 -5.48 -6.30 -11.45
N SER A 75 -5.03 -7.14 -10.52
CA SER A 75 -5.00 -8.60 -10.67
C SER A 75 -6.41 -9.19 -10.67
N GLU A 76 -7.30 -8.70 -9.78
CA GLU A 76 -8.73 -9.05 -9.78
C GLU A 76 -9.43 -8.74 -11.11
N LYS A 77 -8.95 -7.73 -11.84
CA LYS A 77 -9.46 -7.33 -13.16
C LYS A 77 -8.73 -8.00 -14.32
N GLY A 78 -7.72 -8.83 -14.06
CA GLY A 78 -6.88 -9.45 -15.09
C GLY A 78 -6.07 -8.44 -15.92
N ALA A 79 -5.83 -7.24 -15.39
CA ALA A 79 -5.18 -6.15 -16.12
C ALA A 79 -3.65 -6.13 -15.92
N PHE A 80 -3.20 -6.26 -14.67
CA PHE A 80 -1.79 -6.31 -14.28
C PHE A 80 -1.66 -6.88 -12.86
N ASP A 81 -0.43 -7.13 -12.41
CA ASP A 81 -0.10 -7.68 -11.10
C ASP A 81 1.19 -7.02 -10.57
N ILE A 82 1.59 -7.32 -9.34
CA ILE A 82 2.78 -6.78 -8.68
C ILE A 82 4.11 -7.34 -9.26
N LYS A 83 4.02 -8.37 -10.10
CA LYS A 83 5.16 -9.13 -10.64
C LYS A 83 5.56 -8.73 -12.06
#